data_AF-A0A7V5Y689-F1
#
_entry.id   AF-A0A7V5Y689-F1
#
_cell.length_a   1.000
_cell.length_b   1.000
_cell.length_c   1.000
_cell.angle_alpha   90.00
_cell.angle_beta   90.00
_cell.angle_gamma   90.00
#
_symmetry.space_group_name_H-M   'P 1'
#
loop_
_entity.id
_entity.type
_entity.pdbx_description
1 polymer ?
#
loop_
_entity_poly.entity_id
_entity_poly.type
_entity_poly.pdbx_seq_one_letter_code
_entity_poly.pdbx_strand_id
1 'polypeptide(L)'
;MERYRDRVFSLAFRMVGNAAWAEDLTQEAFLRAYTRLGLYDPSQPFATWLLCLTARLCLNALRDRRVEEERMERAAKAMPYVPTLEEQLYERERQRTLQRLLLRLPAEQRAALLLHYT
;
A
#
# COMPACT_ATOMS: atom_id res chain seq x y z
N MET A 1 -29.09 12.16 17.78
CA MET A 1 -27.98 11.90 16.83
C MET A 1 -28.31 12.35 15.42
N GLU A 2 -29.52 12.08 14.90
CA GLU A 2 -29.99 12.49 13.56
C GLU A 2 -29.64 13.93 13.16
N ARG A 3 -29.83 14.89 14.07
CA ARG A 3 -29.52 16.32 13.87
C ARG A 3 -28.08 16.61 13.42
N TYR A 4 -27.12 15.76 13.76
CA TYR A 4 -25.70 15.95 13.41
C TYR A 4 -25.23 15.02 12.29
N ARG A 5 -26.06 14.05 11.88
CA ARG A 5 -25.68 12.99 10.94
C ARG A 5 -25.19 13.57 9.63
N ASP A 6 -25.96 14.45 9.01
CA ASP A 6 -25.60 15.04 7.72
C ASP A 6 -24.29 15.83 7.77
N ARG A 7 -24.03 16.55 8.87
CA ARG A 7 -22.80 17.33 9.06
C ARG A 7 -21.58 16.44 9.25
N VAL A 8 -21.72 15.37 10.03
CA VAL A 8 -20.67 14.38 10.26
C VAL A 8 -20.36 13.62 8.98
N PHE A 9 -21.39 13.12 8.30
CA PHE A 9 -21.25 12.45 7.00
C PHE A 9 -20.61 13.35 5.95
N SER A 10 -21.08 14.59 5.81
CA SER A 10 -20.52 15.55 4.85
C SER A 10 -19.06 15.89 5.15
N LEU A 11 -18.64 15.89 6.42
CA LEU A 11 -17.24 16.06 6.79
C LEU A 11 -16.44 14.80 6.42
N ALA A 12 -16.89 13.63 6.84
CA ALA A 12 -16.21 12.36 6.55
C ALA A 12 -16.05 12.15 5.04
N PHE A 13 -17.11 12.37 4.26
CA PHE A 13 -17.10 12.25 2.81
C PHE A 13 -16.09 13.20 2.15
N ARG A 14 -16.02 14.46 2.57
CA ARG A 14 -15.01 15.41 2.06
C ARG A 14 -13.58 15.02 2.41
N MET A 15 -13.37 14.31 3.52
CA MET A 15 -12.03 13.87 3.94
C MET A 15 -11.59 12.59 3.24
N VAL A 16 -12.49 11.62 3.04
CA VAL A 16 -12.13 10.28 2.55
C VAL A 16 -12.50 10.01 1.09
N GLY A 17 -13.34 10.85 0.48
CA GLY A 17 -13.72 10.77 -0.93
C GLY A 17 -14.53 9.52 -1.33
N ASN A 18 -14.96 8.70 -0.36
CA ASN A 18 -15.71 7.47 -0.60
C ASN A 18 -16.95 7.43 0.30
N ALA A 19 -18.12 7.19 -0.30
CA ALA A 19 -19.40 7.24 0.39
C ALA A 19 -19.58 6.13 1.44
N ALA A 20 -19.20 4.89 1.11
CA ALA A 20 -19.30 3.76 2.04
C ALA A 20 -18.37 3.99 3.24
N TRP A 21 -17.12 4.39 2.98
CA TRP A 21 -16.16 4.65 4.05
C TRP A 21 -16.56 5.84 4.92
N ALA A 22 -17.17 6.87 4.33
CA ALA A 22 -17.73 8.00 5.07
C ALA A 22 -18.88 7.59 5.97
N GLU A 23 -19.75 6.67 5.52
CA GLU A 23 -20.83 6.11 6.34
C GLU A 23 -20.27 5.34 7.54
N ASP A 24 -19.28 4.47 7.32
CA ASP A 24 -18.62 3.71 8.40
C ASP A 24 -17.99 4.64 9.44
N LEU A 25 -17.26 5.67 8.99
CA LEU A 25 -16.64 6.65 9.88
C LEU A 25 -17.66 7.52 10.61
N THR A 26 -18.81 7.78 10.00
CA THR A 26 -19.92 8.48 10.63
C THR A 26 -20.51 7.65 11.77
N GLN A 27 -20.75 6.36 11.54
CA GLN A 27 -21.24 5.44 12.56
C GLN A 27 -20.24 5.31 13.72
N GLU A 28 -18.96 5.09 13.40
CA GLU A 28 -17.88 5.01 14.40
C GLU A 28 -17.75 6.30 15.22
N ALA A 29 -17.90 7.47 14.59
CA ALA A 29 -17.88 8.75 15.29
C ALA A 29 -18.99 8.84 16.34
N PHE A 30 -20.20 8.40 16.01
CA PHE A 30 -21.31 8.40 16.95
C PHE A 30 -21.16 7.37 18.06
N LEU A 31 -20.66 6.17 17.77
CA LEU A 31 -20.34 5.14 18.77
C LEU A 31 -19.28 5.64 19.76
N ARG A 32 -18.21 6.25 19.25
CA ARG A 32 -17.17 6.86 20.12
C ARG A 32 -17.66 8.08 20.88
N ALA A 33 -18.53 8.88 20.28
CA ALA A 33 -19.13 10.03 20.95
C ALA A 33 -19.99 9.57 22.13
N TYR A 34 -20.77 8.50 21.97
CA TYR A 34 -21.60 7.93 23.04
C TYR A 34 -20.75 7.41 24.20
N THR A 35 -19.68 6.65 23.90
CA THR A 35 -18.79 6.09 24.93
C THR A 35 -17.94 7.14 25.64
N ARG A 36 -17.63 8.26 24.97
CA ARG A 36 -16.78 9.35 25.51
C ARG A 36 -17.59 10.56 25.97
N LEU A 37 -18.91 10.47 26.03
CA LEU A 37 -19.77 11.58 26.40
C LEU A 37 -19.47 12.12 27.81
N GLY A 38 -19.05 11.25 28.74
CA GLY A 38 -18.64 11.67 30.08
C GLY A 38 -17.35 12.49 30.15
N LEU A 39 -16.56 12.53 29.06
CA LEU A 39 -15.34 13.33 28.93
C LEU A 39 -15.56 14.62 28.12
N TYR A 40 -16.79 14.87 27.68
CA TYR A 40 -17.12 16.08 26.95
C TYR A 40 -17.16 17.28 27.90
N ASP A 41 -16.39 18.31 27.56
CA ASP A 41 -16.43 19.60 28.25
C ASP A 41 -17.55 20.47 27.68
N PRO A 42 -18.58 20.83 28.48
CA PRO A 42 -19.68 21.69 28.04
C PRO A 42 -19.26 23.11 27.67
N SER A 43 -18.03 23.54 27.98
CA SER A 43 -17.49 24.85 27.58
C SER A 43 -17.37 25.00 26.05
N GLN A 44 -17.24 23.89 25.33
CA GLN A 44 -17.20 23.83 23.87
C GLN A 44 -18.57 23.42 23.30
N PRO A 45 -19.02 23.95 22.15
CA PRO A 45 -20.23 23.43 21.49
C PRO A 45 -20.07 21.95 21.10
N PHE A 46 -21.05 21.12 21.47
CA PHE A 46 -21.07 19.68 21.16
C PHE A 46 -20.83 19.38 19.68
N ALA A 47 -21.41 20.19 18.78
CA ALA A 47 -21.22 20.07 17.35
C ALA A 47 -19.74 20.19 16.95
N THR A 48 -19.01 21.12 17.55
CA THR A 48 -17.58 21.32 17.29
C THR A 48 -16.78 20.14 17.79
N TRP A 49 -17.04 19.69 19.03
CA TRP A 49 -16.38 18.52 19.61
C TRP A 49 -16.59 17.26 18.75
N LEU A 50 -17.83 17.01 18.32
CA LEU A 50 -18.17 15.87 17.48
C LEU A 50 -17.47 15.93 16.11
N LEU A 51 -17.45 17.10 15.46
CA LEU A 51 -16.75 17.27 14.19
C LEU A 51 -15.23 17.10 14.33
N CYS A 52 -14.64 17.54 15.44
CA CYS A 52 -13.23 17.27 15.75
C CYS A 52 -12.96 15.77 15.95
N LEU A 53 -13.85 15.05 16.63
CA LEU A 53 -13.76 13.60 16.77
C LEU A 53 -13.83 12.90 15.40
N THR A 54 -14.79 13.28 14.56
CA THR A 54 -14.92 12.77 13.18
C THR A 54 -13.66 13.03 12.37
N ALA A 55 -13.12 14.24 12.42
CA ALA A 55 -11.89 14.59 11.69
C ALA A 55 -10.70 13.73 12.14
N ARG A 56 -10.55 13.50 13.45
CA ARG A 56 -9.51 12.61 14.00
C ARG A 56 -9.67 11.17 13.51
N LEU A 57 -10.90 10.66 13.47
CA LEU A 57 -11.18 9.32 12.93
C LEU A 57 -10.82 9.21 11.46
N CYS A 58 -11.18 10.19 10.64
CA CYS A 58 -10.84 10.22 9.22
C CYS A 58 -9.33 10.27 9.01
N LEU A 59 -8.60 11.11 9.76
CA LEU A 59 -7.14 11.21 9.68
C LEU A 59 -6.46 9.88 10.04
N ASN A 60 -6.93 9.21 11.10
CA ASN A 60 -6.40 7.90 11.48
C ASN A 60 -6.66 6.86 10.38
N ALA A 61 -7.89 6.80 9.86
CA ALA A 61 -8.25 5.86 8.82
C ALA A 61 -7.42 6.06 7.52
N LEU A 62 -7.17 7.31 7.13
CA LEU A 62 -6.29 7.64 6.00
C LEU A 62 -4.84 7.24 6.24
N ARG A 63 -4.34 7.44 7.47
CA ARG A 63 -2.99 7.02 7.87
C ARG A 63 -2.84 5.51 7.81
N ASP A 64 -3.80 4.77 8.36
CA ASP A 64 -3.77 3.31 8.40
C ASP A 64 -3.84 2.72 6.99
N ARG A 65 -4.69 3.29 6.13
CA ARG A 65 -4.76 2.92 4.71
C ARG A 65 -3.41 3.11 4.00
N ARG A 66 -2.76 4.26 4.20
CA ARG A 66 -1.45 4.54 3.60
C ARG A 66 -0.39 3.55 4.08
N VAL A 67 -0.38 3.20 5.37
CA VAL A 67 0.56 2.21 5.92
C VAL A 67 0.34 0.83 5.28
N GLU A 68 -0.91 0.42 5.09
CA GLU A 68 -1.21 -0.85 4.41
C GLU A 68 -0.84 -0.82 2.93
N GLU A 69 -1.05 0.30 2.23
CA GLU A 69 -0.59 0.50 0.84
C GLU A 69 0.94 0.38 0.74
N GLU A 70 1.70 1.07 1.62
CA GLU A 70 3.16 0.98 1.68
C GLU A 70 3.63 -0.44 2.02
N ARG A 71 2.92 -1.16 2.89
CA ARG A 71 3.22 -2.55 3.25
C ARG A 71 3.00 -3.50 2.07
N MET A 72 1.88 -3.35 1.35
CA MET A 72 1.58 -4.13 0.15
C MET A 72 2.62 -3.88 -0.95
N GLU A 73 3.03 -2.63 -1.15
CA GLU A 73 4.07 -2.29 -2.13
C GLU A 73 5.42 -2.95 -1.78
N ARG A 74 5.81 -2.92 -0.50
CA ARG A 74 7.02 -3.61 -0.02
C ARG A 74 6.93 -5.12 -0.20
N ALA A 75 5.77 -5.71 0.11
CA ALA A 75 5.55 -7.15 -0.08
C ALA A 75 5.65 -7.56 -1.56
N ALA A 76 5.07 -6.75 -2.47
CA ALA A 76 5.18 -6.97 -3.90
C ALA A 76 6.63 -6.88 -4.40
N LYS A 77 7.43 -5.93 -3.90
CA LYS A 77 8.86 -5.79 -4.23
C LYS A 77 9.73 -6.90 -3.62
N ALA A 78 9.34 -7.41 -2.46
CA ALA A 78 10.06 -8.48 -1.76
C ALA A 78 9.73 -9.87 -2.30
N MET A 79 8.73 -10.00 -3.18
CA MET A 79 8.36 -11.27 -3.78
C MET A 79 9.52 -11.75 -4.67
N PRO A 80 10.21 -12.85 -4.34
CA PRO A 80 11.34 -13.31 -5.12
C PRO A 80 10.83 -13.71 -6.51
N TYR A 81 11.51 -13.20 -7.56
CA TYR A 81 11.26 -13.66 -8.92
C TYR A 81 11.59 -15.15 -8.99
N VAL A 82 10.57 -15.96 -9.26
CA VAL A 82 10.71 -17.39 -9.52
C VAL A 82 10.64 -17.56 -11.04
N PRO A 83 11.76 -17.83 -11.73
CA PRO A 83 11.75 -18.06 -13.16
C PRO A 83 10.89 -19.29 -13.47
N THR A 84 10.06 -19.18 -14.49
CA THR A 84 9.27 -20.28 -15.03
C THR A 84 10.17 -21.38 -15.61
N LEU A 85 9.63 -22.58 -15.76
CA LEU A 85 10.36 -23.70 -16.38
C LEU A 85 10.84 -23.35 -17.80
N GLU A 86 10.03 -22.60 -18.56
CA GLU A 86 10.38 -22.15 -19.91
C GLU A 86 11.57 -21.20 -19.90
N GLU A 87 11.58 -20.20 -19.02
CA GLU A 87 12.70 -19.26 -18.87
C GLU A 87 13.99 -19.99 -18.43
N GLN A 88 13.87 -20.98 -17.55
CA GLN A 88 15.01 -21.81 -17.14
C GLN A 88 15.58 -22.63 -18.29
N LEU A 89 14.71 -23.21 -19.12
CA LEU A 89 15.12 -23.99 -20.30
C LEU A 89 15.77 -23.08 -21.35
N TYR A 90 15.18 -21.90 -21.58
CA TYR A 90 15.71 -20.90 -22.50
C TYR A 90 17.13 -20.46 -22.09
N GLU A 91 17.35 -20.12 -20.82
CA GLU A 91 18.68 -19.71 -20.33
C GLU A 91 19.71 -20.83 -20.47
N ARG A 92 19.33 -22.08 -20.18
CA ARG A 92 20.21 -23.25 -20.40
C ARG A 92 20.58 -23.42 -21.86
N GLU A 93 19.63 -23.27 -22.77
CA GLU A 93 19.88 -23.39 -24.20
C GLU A 93 20.73 -22.23 -24.74
N ARG A 94 20.51 -21.02 -24.22
CA ARG A 94 21.33 -19.84 -24.51
C ARG A 94 22.79 -20.07 -24.08
N GLN A 95 23.01 -20.53 -22.84
CA GLN A 95 24.35 -20.85 -22.33
C GLN A 95 25.04 -21.94 -23.16
N ARG A 96 24.33 -23.02 -23.53
CA ARG A 96 24.87 -24.08 -24.40
C ARG A 96 25.26 -23.55 -25.77
N THR A 97 24.45 -22.66 -26.33
CA THR A 97 24.74 -22.05 -27.64
C THR A 97 25.96 -21.15 -27.56
N LEU A 98 26.05 -20.31 -26.52
CA LEU A 98 27.20 -19.45 -26.29
C LEU A 98 28.50 -20.27 -26.11
N GLN A 99 28.45 -21.34 -25.31
CA GLN A 99 29.59 -22.26 -25.17
C GLN A 99 30.01 -22.88 -26.51
N ARG A 100 29.05 -23.36 -27.32
CA ARG A 100 29.35 -23.90 -28.65
C ARG A 100 30.02 -22.87 -29.56
N LEU A 101 29.57 -21.62 -29.53
CA LEU A 101 30.16 -20.54 -30.32
C LEU A 101 31.58 -20.19 -29.83
N LEU A 102 31.81 -20.11 -28.51
CA LEU A 102 33.15 -19.91 -27.96
C LEU A 102 34.11 -21.04 -28.33
N LEU A 103 33.63 -22.28 -28.37
CA LEU A 103 34.45 -23.42 -28.78
C LEU A 103 34.85 -23.40 -30.25
N ARG A 104 34.08 -22.70 -31.11
CA ARG A 104 34.42 -22.48 -32.52
C ARG A 104 35.49 -21.40 -32.73
N LEU A 105 35.77 -20.57 -31.73
CA LEU A 105 36.82 -19.58 -31.82
C LEU A 105 38.22 -20.22 -31.65
N PRO A 106 39.25 -19.67 -32.32
CA PRO A 106 40.64 -19.98 -32.03
C PRO A 106 40.95 -19.81 -30.54
N ALA A 107 41.85 -20.65 -30.02
CA ALA A 107 42.15 -20.71 -28.59
C ALA A 107 42.58 -19.35 -27.99
N GLU A 108 43.37 -18.57 -28.73
CA GLU A 108 43.85 -17.24 -28.32
C GLU A 108 42.72 -16.22 -28.19
N GLN A 109 41.75 -16.23 -29.12
CA GLN A 109 40.58 -15.33 -29.08
C GLN A 109 39.61 -15.70 -27.96
N ARG A 110 39.39 -17.01 -27.73
CA ARG A 110 38.59 -17.50 -26.61
C ARG A 110 39.22 -17.12 -25.25
N ALA A 111 40.54 -17.25 -25.13
CA ALA A 111 41.26 -16.89 -23.91
C ALA A 111 41.12 -15.39 -23.57
N ALA A 112 41.28 -14.52 -24.57
CA ALA A 112 41.13 -13.08 -24.40
C ALA A 112 39.72 -12.68 -23.91
N LEU A 113 38.67 -13.28 -24.47
CA LEU A 113 37.28 -13.00 -24.07
C LEU A 113 36.96 -13.51 -22.65
N LEU A 114 37.47 -14.69 -22.26
CA LEU A 114 37.24 -15.24 -20.92
C LEU A 114 37.94 -14.42 -19.84
N LEU A 115 39.14 -13.90 -20.10
CA LEU A 115 39.89 -13.07 -19.15
C LEU A 115 39.32 -11.65 -18.98
N HIS A 116 38.55 -11.15 -19.94
CA HIS A 116 38.00 -9.79 -19.88
C HIS A 116 36.62 -9.70 -19.19
N TYR A 117 35.87 -10.80 -19.13
CA TYR A 117 34.49 -10.84 -18.66
C TYR A 117 34.26 -11.68 -17.39
N THR A 118 35.33 -12.11 -16.71
CA THR A 118 35.31 -12.68 -15.34
C THR A 118 35.78 -11.65 -14.34
#